data_AF-A0A9E3VXA7-F1
#
_entry.id   AF-A0A9E3VXA7-F1
#
_cell.length_a   1.000
_cell.length_b   1.000
_cell.length_c   1.000
_cell.angle_alpha   90.00
_cell.angle_beta   90.00
_cell.angle_gamma   90.00
#
_symmetry.space_group_name_H-M   'P 1'
#
loop_
_entity.id
_entity.type
_entity.pdbx_description
1 polymer ?
#
loop_
_entity_poly.entity_id
_entity_poly.type
_entity_poly.pdbx_seq_one_letter_code
_entity_poly.pdbx_strand_id
1 'polypeptide(L)'
;MKLLIAGVVCLVAAVAGTSAWWLTNAEPAPQPQACVIIDPTMGRAKPTCSSCGDARHPTPPLLLEDYKQLLKQYGLEPMTESAALDSLCYYGVQTRDMVKQHGVFGLDAEREAFLREEITRTHAFLSVRVIDENGVVRVSMMRKKAAFDQRSHHEIDSAVGVIPPEISGTLKRVGLYHIWARF
;
A
#
# COMPACT_ATOMS: atom_id res chain seq x y z
N MET A 1 -4.44 9.62 35.54
CA MET A 1 -4.74 9.75 34.09
C MET A 1 -3.95 8.69 33.34
N LYS A 2 -4.63 7.64 32.86
CA LYS A 2 -4.00 6.54 32.11
C LYS A 2 -4.03 6.90 30.62
N LEU A 3 -2.87 6.84 29.95
CA LEU A 3 -2.75 7.00 28.50
C LEU A 3 -3.47 5.84 27.79
N LEU A 4 -4.36 6.16 26.86
CA LEU A 4 -4.95 5.21 25.92
C LEU A 4 -4.07 5.16 24.66
N ILE A 5 -3.60 3.96 24.34
CA ILE A 5 -2.81 3.65 23.14
C ILE A 5 -3.78 3.66 21.95
N ALA A 6 -3.56 4.57 21.00
CA ALA A 6 -4.31 4.63 19.76
C ALA A 6 -3.82 3.52 18.81
N GLY A 7 -4.56 2.41 18.72
CA GLY A 7 -4.36 1.40 17.69
C GLY A 7 -5.00 1.86 16.37
N VAL A 8 -4.20 1.98 15.31
CA VAL A 8 -4.69 2.20 13.94
C VAL A 8 -5.18 0.85 13.41
N VAL A 9 -6.50 0.69 13.26
CA VAL A 9 -7.10 -0.47 12.60
C VAL A 9 -7.39 -0.11 11.15
N CYS A 10 -6.56 -0.60 10.22
CA CYS A 10 -6.87 -0.62 8.79
C CYS A 10 -7.79 -1.81 8.51
N LEU A 11 -9.08 -1.55 8.27
CA LEU A 11 -10.02 -2.58 7.84
C LEU A 11 -10.02 -2.66 6.31
N VAL A 12 -9.51 -3.76 5.75
CA VAL A 12 -9.74 -4.15 4.35
C VAL A 12 -10.73 -5.32 4.38
N ALA A 13 -11.94 -5.11 3.87
CA ALA A 13 -12.96 -6.15 3.83
C ALA A 13 -12.86 -6.95 2.53
N ALA A 14 -12.55 -8.25 2.64
CA ALA A 14 -12.81 -9.25 1.62
C ALA A 14 -13.77 -10.28 2.24
N VAL A 15 -14.89 -10.53 1.57
CA VAL A 15 -15.97 -11.43 2.04
C VAL A 15 -15.82 -12.78 1.33
N ALA A 16 -15.65 -13.85 2.10
CA ALA A 16 -15.92 -15.21 1.66
C ALA A 16 -16.26 -16.17 2.82
N GLY A 17 -17.46 -16.75 2.75
CA GLY A 17 -17.87 -18.13 3.11
C GLY A 17 -17.31 -18.86 4.35
N THR A 18 -18.18 -18.98 5.36
CA THR A 18 -18.51 -20.16 6.20
C THR A 18 -17.49 -21.28 6.43
N SER A 19 -17.12 -21.51 7.69
CA SER A 19 -17.50 -22.71 8.47
C SER A 19 -16.86 -22.67 9.88
N ALA A 20 -17.68 -22.85 10.91
CA ALA A 20 -17.29 -22.74 12.32
C ALA A 20 -16.97 -24.13 12.88
N TRP A 21 -15.68 -24.40 13.17
CA TRP A 21 -15.23 -25.67 13.76
C TRP A 21 -14.15 -25.53 14.86
N TRP A 22 -13.91 -24.33 15.43
CA TRP A 22 -12.80 -24.08 16.38
C TRP A 22 -13.21 -23.67 17.81
N LEU A 23 -14.45 -23.94 18.24
CA LEU A 23 -14.99 -23.40 19.51
C LEU A 23 -14.58 -24.13 20.81
N THR A 24 -13.56 -24.99 20.84
CA THR A 24 -13.28 -25.78 22.07
C THR A 24 -11.83 -25.90 22.55
N ASN A 25 -10.84 -25.23 21.94
CA ASN A 25 -9.48 -25.18 22.51
C ASN A 25 -8.84 -23.81 22.28
N ALA A 26 -9.18 -22.82 23.13
CA ALA A 26 -8.51 -21.53 23.15
C ALA A 26 -7.47 -21.53 24.30
N GLU A 27 -6.20 -21.71 23.94
CA GLU A 27 -5.08 -21.33 24.82
C GLU A 27 -5.13 -19.81 25.08
N PRO A 28 -4.74 -19.33 26.27
CA PRO A 28 -4.70 -17.90 26.55
C PRO A 28 -3.66 -17.21 25.66
N ALA A 29 -4.08 -16.15 24.97
CA ALA A 29 -3.22 -15.36 24.09
C ALA A 29 -1.98 -14.80 24.84
N PRO A 30 -0.78 -14.86 24.24
CA PRO A 30 0.41 -14.27 24.85
C PRO A 30 0.27 -12.73 24.92
N GLN A 31 0.53 -12.17 26.09
CA GLN A 31 0.52 -10.72 26.30
C GLN A 31 1.65 -10.05 25.50
N PRO A 32 1.40 -8.89 24.85
CA PRO A 32 2.44 -8.20 24.12
C PRO A 32 3.49 -7.62 25.08
N GLN A 33 4.69 -8.17 25.06
CA GLN A 33 5.86 -7.53 25.67
C GLN A 33 6.34 -6.40 24.75
N ALA A 34 6.44 -5.19 25.29
CA ALA A 34 7.00 -4.05 24.58
C ALA A 34 8.49 -4.29 24.30
N CYS A 35 8.83 -4.48 23.03
CA CYS A 35 10.23 -4.51 22.59
C CYS A 35 10.73 -3.07 22.48
N VAL A 36 11.58 -2.65 23.41
CA VAL A 36 12.33 -1.39 23.30
C VAL A 36 13.54 -1.65 22.41
N ILE A 37 13.49 -1.22 21.16
CA ILE A 37 14.67 -1.19 20.27
C ILE A 37 15.46 0.07 20.63
N ILE A 38 16.60 -0.08 21.29
CA ILE A 38 17.57 1.00 21.51
C ILE A 38 18.48 1.02 20.28
N ASP A 39 18.42 2.09 19.49
CA ASP A 39 19.30 2.32 18.34
C ASP A 39 20.71 2.73 18.84
N PRO A 40 21.78 1.97 18.55
CA PRO A 40 23.12 2.22 19.07
C PRO A 40 23.94 3.19 18.21
N THR A 41 23.32 4.22 17.63
CA THR A 41 24.04 5.21 16.79
C THR A 41 23.99 6.63 17.34
N MET A 42 24.38 6.80 18.61
CA MET A 42 24.84 8.11 19.08
C MET A 42 26.20 8.43 18.44
N GLY A 43 26.23 9.36 17.47
CA GLY A 43 27.48 10.04 17.09
C GLY A 43 27.77 10.26 15.61
N ARG A 44 26.85 10.00 14.67
CA ARG A 44 27.04 10.42 13.27
C ARG A 44 26.12 11.58 12.90
N ALA A 45 26.72 12.56 12.23
CA ALA A 45 26.12 13.81 11.80
C ALA A 45 24.70 13.62 11.29
N LYS A 46 23.79 14.48 11.77
CA LYS A 46 22.40 14.55 11.34
C LYS A 46 22.38 14.63 9.82
N PRO A 47 21.86 13.62 9.08
CA PRO A 47 21.69 13.77 7.65
C PRO A 47 20.70 14.92 7.47
N THR A 48 21.18 16.01 6.90
CA THR A 48 20.35 17.12 6.43
C THR A 48 19.27 16.51 5.54
N CYS A 49 18.01 16.49 5.99
CA CYS A 49 16.88 16.10 5.14
C CYS A 49 16.63 17.19 4.10
N SER A 50 17.49 17.24 3.09
CA SER A 50 17.22 17.94 1.85
C SER A 50 16.18 17.13 1.08
N SER A 51 14.94 17.64 1.03
CA SER A 51 13.77 17.07 0.35
C SER A 51 13.09 15.86 1.03
N CYS A 52 12.45 16.12 2.17
CA CYS A 52 11.51 15.19 2.80
C CYS A 52 10.12 15.16 2.09
N GLY A 53 9.88 15.99 1.07
CA GLY A 53 8.59 16.15 0.39
C GLY A 53 8.41 15.35 -0.91
N ASP A 54 9.48 15.14 -1.67
CA ASP A 54 9.43 14.53 -3.01
C ASP A 54 10.11 13.16 -3.11
N ALA A 55 10.57 12.61 -1.99
CA ALA A 55 11.22 11.31 -1.97
C ALA A 55 10.23 10.23 -2.40
N ARG A 56 10.31 9.81 -3.67
CA ARG A 56 9.54 8.68 -4.17
C ARG A 56 9.92 7.43 -3.40
N HIS A 57 8.96 6.53 -3.22
CA HIS A 57 9.27 5.23 -2.63
C HIS A 57 10.37 4.55 -3.48
N PRO A 58 11.48 4.10 -2.87
CA PRO A 58 12.54 3.44 -3.61
C PRO A 58 11.99 2.15 -4.21
N THR A 59 11.81 2.14 -5.52
CA THR A 59 11.47 0.93 -6.29
C THR A 59 12.76 0.51 -7.00
N PRO A 60 13.19 -0.76 -6.89
CA PRO A 60 14.35 -1.25 -7.63
C PRO A 60 14.20 -0.97 -9.13
N PRO A 61 15.32 -0.74 -9.86
CA PRO A 61 15.27 -0.57 -11.29
C PRO A 61 14.77 -1.86 -11.96
N LEU A 62 13.77 -1.75 -12.84
CA LEU A 62 13.31 -2.84 -13.68
C LEU A 62 14.26 -2.96 -14.88
N LEU A 63 15.01 -4.05 -14.95
CA LEU A 63 15.89 -4.31 -16.09
C LEU A 63 15.09 -4.85 -17.28
N LEU A 64 15.62 -4.66 -18.49
CA LEU A 64 14.95 -5.09 -19.72
C LEU A 64 14.71 -6.61 -19.76
N GLU A 65 15.65 -7.41 -19.27
CA GLU A 65 15.51 -8.86 -19.26
C GLU A 65 14.45 -9.33 -18.26
N ASP A 66 14.39 -8.70 -17.08
CA ASP A 66 13.34 -8.96 -16.09
C ASP A 66 11.96 -8.57 -16.64
N TYR A 67 11.88 -7.43 -17.33
CA TYR A 67 10.64 -6.98 -17.99
C TYR A 67 10.15 -8.01 -19.03
N LYS A 68 11.03 -8.49 -19.91
CA LYS A 68 10.68 -9.52 -20.90
C LYS A 68 10.23 -10.82 -20.23
N GLN A 69 10.91 -11.23 -19.16
CA GLN A 69 10.55 -12.42 -18.41
C GLN A 69 9.17 -12.28 -17.77
N LEU A 70 8.86 -11.12 -17.18
CA LEU A 70 7.55 -10.83 -16.61
C LEU A 70 6.44 -10.83 -17.67
N LEU A 71 6.66 -10.24 -18.85
CA LEU A 71 5.68 -10.30 -19.94
C LEU A 71 5.42 -11.74 -20.39
N LYS A 72 6.48 -12.54 -20.55
CA LYS A 72 6.37 -13.94 -20.92
C LYS A 72 5.56 -14.72 -19.88
N GLN A 73 5.84 -14.52 -18.60
CA GLN A 73 5.09 -15.16 -17.51
C GLN A 73 3.62 -14.72 -17.51
N TYR A 74 3.36 -13.42 -17.67
CA TYR A 74 2.00 -12.90 -17.73
C TYR A 74 1.21 -13.49 -18.91
N GLY A 75 1.84 -13.73 -20.06
CA GLY A 75 1.21 -14.42 -21.20
C GLY A 75 0.81 -15.88 -20.92
N LEU A 76 1.42 -16.53 -19.92
CA LEU A 76 1.13 -17.92 -19.52
C LEU A 76 0.17 -18.01 -18.34
N GLU A 77 0.08 -16.96 -17.52
CA GLU A 77 -0.75 -16.92 -16.32
C GLU A 77 -2.19 -16.45 -16.61
N PRO A 78 -3.15 -16.69 -15.72
CA PRO A 78 -4.50 -16.11 -15.82
C PRO A 78 -4.46 -14.58 -15.91
N MET A 79 -5.39 -13.97 -16.65
CA MET A 79 -5.35 -12.53 -16.94
C MET A 79 -5.43 -11.64 -15.68
N THR A 80 -6.21 -12.03 -14.66
CA THR A 80 -6.48 -11.19 -13.47
C THR A 80 -5.81 -11.70 -12.20
N GLU A 81 -5.33 -12.94 -12.18
CA GLU A 81 -4.73 -13.59 -11.00
C GLU A 81 -3.29 -14.00 -11.31
N SER A 82 -2.54 -13.06 -11.88
CA SER A 82 -1.16 -13.26 -12.31
C SER A 82 -0.17 -12.56 -11.38
N ALA A 83 0.77 -13.32 -10.83
CA ALA A 83 1.88 -12.78 -10.05
C ALA A 83 2.80 -11.91 -10.93
N ALA A 84 2.93 -12.25 -12.21
CA ALA A 84 3.65 -11.45 -13.17
C ALA A 84 2.97 -10.09 -13.42
N LEU A 85 1.63 -10.07 -13.55
CA LEU A 85 0.87 -8.82 -13.64
C LEU A 85 1.02 -7.97 -12.37
N ASP A 86 0.95 -8.59 -11.20
CA ASP A 86 1.15 -7.89 -9.93
C ASP A 86 2.54 -7.23 -9.88
N SER A 87 3.57 -7.94 -10.32
CA SER A 87 4.94 -7.45 -10.44
C SER A 87 5.05 -6.30 -11.45
N LEU A 88 4.43 -6.42 -12.62
CA LEU A 88 4.38 -5.35 -13.62
C LEU A 88 3.67 -4.09 -13.06
N CYS A 89 2.60 -4.26 -12.29
CA CYS A 89 1.91 -3.18 -11.59
C CYS A 89 2.78 -2.55 -10.49
N TYR A 90 3.56 -3.36 -9.77
CA TYR A 90 4.51 -2.89 -8.76
C TYR A 90 5.57 -1.96 -9.35
N TYR A 91 6.14 -2.31 -10.51
CA TYR A 91 7.11 -1.45 -11.19
C TYR A 91 6.48 -0.19 -11.83
N GLY A 92 5.16 -0.21 -12.06
CA GLY A 92 4.34 0.97 -12.36
C GLY A 92 4.88 1.83 -13.50
N VAL A 93 5.43 3.01 -13.16
CA VAL A 93 6.02 3.95 -14.13
C VAL A 93 7.09 3.28 -14.99
N GLN A 94 7.94 2.44 -14.40
CA GLN A 94 9.02 1.77 -15.13
C GLN A 94 8.45 0.81 -16.18
N THR A 95 7.43 0.03 -15.82
CA THR A 95 6.71 -0.84 -16.77
C THR A 95 6.10 -0.03 -17.90
N ARG A 96 5.44 1.09 -17.60
CA ARG A 96 4.86 1.96 -18.62
C ARG A 96 5.90 2.50 -19.59
N ASP A 97 7.06 2.88 -19.09
CA ASP A 97 8.14 3.41 -19.92
C ASP A 97 8.77 2.30 -20.77
N MET A 98 8.94 1.08 -20.22
CA MET A 98 9.34 -0.12 -20.97
C MET A 98 8.35 -0.47 -22.08
N VAL A 99 7.04 -0.42 -21.80
CA VAL A 99 5.97 -0.63 -22.80
C VAL A 99 6.05 0.39 -23.93
N LYS A 100 6.40 1.65 -23.65
CA LYS A 100 6.57 2.68 -24.68
C LYS A 100 7.83 2.48 -25.53
N GLN A 101 8.93 2.06 -24.90
CA GLN A 101 10.23 1.95 -25.56
C GLN A 101 10.38 0.64 -26.33
N HIS A 102 9.82 -0.45 -25.81
CA HIS A 102 10.06 -1.79 -26.32
C HIS A 102 8.77 -2.52 -26.74
N GLY A 103 7.59 -2.05 -26.35
CA GLY A 103 6.33 -2.76 -26.62
C GLY A 103 6.11 -3.95 -25.68
N VAL A 104 5.08 -4.75 -25.97
CA VAL A 104 4.56 -5.82 -25.09
C VAL A 104 4.73 -7.24 -25.69
N PHE A 105 5.93 -7.54 -26.18
CA PHE A 105 6.24 -8.76 -26.93
C PHE A 105 5.51 -10.03 -26.46
N GLY A 106 4.85 -10.73 -27.38
CA GLY A 106 4.27 -12.05 -27.13
C GLY A 106 2.94 -12.07 -26.38
N LEU A 107 2.39 -10.92 -26.00
CA LEU A 107 1.02 -10.84 -25.52
C LEU A 107 0.02 -10.79 -26.68
N ASP A 108 -1.15 -11.41 -26.49
CA ASP A 108 -2.30 -11.17 -27.34
C ASP A 108 -2.87 -9.75 -27.11
N ALA A 109 -3.73 -9.30 -28.02
CA ALA A 109 -4.27 -7.94 -28.02
C ALA A 109 -5.13 -7.64 -26.77
N GLU A 110 -5.81 -8.64 -26.22
CA GLU A 110 -6.66 -8.47 -25.04
C GLU A 110 -5.80 -8.23 -23.79
N ARG A 111 -4.76 -9.05 -23.59
CA ARG A 111 -3.81 -8.91 -22.49
C ARG A 111 -3.00 -7.63 -22.58
N GLU A 112 -2.61 -7.23 -23.79
CA GLU A 112 -1.95 -5.95 -24.03
C GLU A 112 -2.86 -4.79 -23.58
N ALA A 113 -4.12 -4.77 -24.04
CA ALA A 113 -5.06 -3.72 -23.68
C ALA A 113 -5.28 -3.66 -22.17
N PHE A 114 -5.46 -4.82 -21.53
CA PHE A 114 -5.63 -4.92 -20.08
C PHE A 114 -4.40 -4.40 -19.32
N LEU A 115 -3.19 -4.85 -19.68
CA LEU A 115 -1.95 -4.39 -19.06
C LEU A 115 -1.79 -2.87 -19.21
N ARG A 116 -2.06 -2.33 -20.41
CA ARG A 116 -1.98 -0.88 -20.67
C ARG A 116 -2.97 -0.09 -19.83
N GLU A 117 -4.20 -0.58 -19.68
CA GLU A 117 -5.17 0.04 -18.79
C GLU A 117 -4.65 0.05 -17.35
N GLU A 118 -4.19 -1.09 -16.84
CA GLU A 118 -3.77 -1.21 -15.45
C GLU A 118 -2.57 -0.32 -15.12
N ILE A 119 -1.54 -0.27 -15.96
CA ILE A 119 -0.34 0.55 -15.70
C ILE A 119 -0.60 2.07 -15.85
N THR A 120 -1.75 2.48 -16.39
CA THR A 120 -2.16 3.91 -16.40
C THR A 120 -2.83 4.33 -15.09
N ARG A 121 -3.25 3.38 -14.25
CA ARG A 121 -3.82 3.67 -12.92
C ARG A 121 -2.71 4.11 -11.96
N THR A 122 -2.57 5.43 -11.85
CA THR A 122 -1.48 6.10 -11.11
C THR A 122 -1.88 6.60 -9.72
N HIS A 123 -3.16 6.46 -9.36
CA HIS A 123 -3.70 7.02 -8.13
C HIS A 123 -4.60 6.01 -7.42
N ALA A 124 -4.67 6.14 -6.11
CA ALA A 124 -5.66 5.50 -5.26
C ALA A 124 -6.56 6.55 -4.62
N PHE A 125 -7.66 6.07 -4.05
CA PHE A 125 -8.49 6.86 -3.15
C PHE A 125 -8.31 6.36 -1.72
N LEU A 126 -8.05 7.28 -0.81
CA LEU A 126 -7.86 7.02 0.61
C LEU A 126 -8.99 7.68 1.40
N SER A 127 -9.53 6.97 2.38
CA SER A 127 -10.46 7.51 3.37
C SER A 127 -10.07 6.95 4.74
N VAL A 128 -10.17 7.76 5.78
CA VAL A 128 -9.84 7.34 7.15
C VAL A 128 -11.04 7.59 8.06
N ARG A 129 -11.31 6.62 8.94
CA ARG A 129 -12.28 6.75 10.02
C ARG A 129 -11.68 6.16 11.28
N VAL A 130 -11.68 6.92 12.37
CA VAL A 130 -11.34 6.43 13.71
C VAL A 130 -12.63 6.34 14.49
N ILE A 131 -12.93 5.14 14.98
CA ILE A 131 -14.15 4.83 15.73
C ILE A 131 -13.72 4.45 17.14
N ASP A 132 -14.38 5.01 18.15
CA ASP A 132 -14.11 4.66 19.55
C ASP A 132 -14.83 3.38 19.99
N GLU A 133 -14.61 2.99 21.25
CA GLU A 133 -15.23 1.82 21.88
C GLU A 133 -16.77 1.87 21.93
N ASN A 134 -17.37 3.05 21.80
CA ASN A 134 -18.82 3.26 21.79
C ASN A 134 -19.40 3.34 20.37
N GLY A 135 -18.59 3.10 19.34
CA GLY A 135 -19.03 3.17 17.94
C GLY A 135 -19.12 4.59 17.38
N VAL A 136 -18.64 5.61 18.10
CA VAL A 136 -18.69 7.01 17.66
C VAL A 136 -17.49 7.31 16.76
N VAL A 137 -17.74 7.92 15.60
CA VAL A 137 -16.68 8.41 14.71
C VAL A 137 -16.03 9.63 15.35
N ARG A 138 -14.77 9.49 15.76
CA ARG A 138 -13.97 10.57 16.37
C ARG A 138 -13.16 11.35 15.36
N VAL A 139 -12.74 10.70 14.29
CA VAL A 139 -11.98 11.31 13.20
C VAL A 139 -12.54 10.81 11.87
N SER A 140 -12.76 11.71 10.92
CA SER A 140 -13.12 11.34 9.55
C SER A 140 -12.31 12.11 8.53
N MET A 141 -11.81 11.38 7.54
CA MET A 141 -11.32 11.91 6.28
C MET A 141 -12.10 11.23 5.16
N MET A 142 -12.90 12.02 4.46
CA MET A 142 -13.60 11.64 3.26
C MET A 142 -12.61 11.22 2.17
N ARG A 143 -13.16 10.61 1.12
CA ARG A 143 -12.39 10.04 0.02
C ARG A 143 -11.49 11.09 -0.66
N LYS A 144 -10.18 11.03 -0.42
CA LYS A 144 -9.15 11.88 -1.04
C LYS A 144 -8.34 11.07 -2.05
N LYS A 145 -7.97 11.72 -3.17
CA LYS A 145 -7.14 11.12 -4.22
C LYS A 145 -5.66 11.27 -3.83
N ALA A 146 -4.89 10.20 -3.96
CA ALA A 146 -3.47 10.17 -3.65
C ALA A 146 -2.70 9.45 -4.77
N ALA A 147 -1.56 10.00 -5.19
CA ALA A 147 -0.71 9.40 -6.21
C ALA A 147 0.11 8.23 -5.61
N PHE A 148 0.34 7.19 -6.40
CA PHE A 148 1.29 6.15 -6.03
C PHE A 148 2.73 6.67 -6.09
N ASP A 149 3.61 6.08 -5.28
CA ASP A 149 5.04 6.36 -5.22
C ASP A 149 5.38 7.80 -4.82
N GLN A 150 4.42 8.56 -4.29
CA GLN A 150 4.61 9.93 -3.82
C GLN A 150 4.18 10.05 -2.37
N ARG A 151 4.88 10.90 -1.62
CA ARG A 151 4.44 11.29 -0.29
C ARG A 151 3.20 12.17 -0.43
N SER A 152 2.13 11.81 0.26
CA SER A 152 0.94 12.63 0.37
C SER A 152 0.78 13.15 1.80
N HIS A 153 0.20 14.33 1.90
CA HIS A 153 -0.25 14.92 3.15
C HIS A 153 -1.75 15.16 3.02
N HIS A 154 -2.52 14.69 4.00
CA HIS A 154 -3.97 14.80 3.98
C HIS A 154 -4.46 15.38 5.31
N GLU A 155 -5.20 16.47 5.19
CA GLU A 155 -5.92 17.07 6.30
C GLU A 155 -7.15 16.23 6.65
N ILE A 156 -7.50 16.23 7.93
CA ILE A 156 -8.72 15.60 8.43
C ILE A 156 -9.92 16.51 8.20
N ASP A 157 -11.03 15.94 7.76
CA ASP A 157 -12.24 16.73 7.48
C ASP A 157 -13.08 16.96 8.75
N SER A 158 -13.05 16.02 9.71
CA SER A 158 -13.67 16.23 11.03
C SER A 158 -12.94 15.50 12.15
N ALA A 159 -12.86 16.15 13.31
CA ALA A 159 -12.35 15.58 14.55
C ALA A 159 -13.24 16.02 15.72
N VAL A 160 -13.73 15.08 16.53
CA VAL A 160 -14.68 15.33 17.62
C VAL A 160 -14.15 14.76 18.92
N GLY A 161 -13.89 15.63 19.89
CA GLY A 161 -13.39 15.23 21.21
C GLY A 161 -11.95 14.71 21.19
N VAL A 162 -11.20 14.97 20.12
CA VAL A 162 -9.78 14.63 19.95
C VAL A 162 -9.07 15.74 19.19
N ILE A 163 -7.75 15.84 19.36
CA ILE A 163 -6.91 16.72 18.53
C ILE A 163 -6.89 16.13 17.11
N PRO A 164 -7.15 16.91 16.05
CA PRO A 164 -7.09 16.42 14.68
C PRO A 164 -5.70 15.83 14.38
N PRO A 165 -5.58 14.54 14.04
CA PRO A 165 -4.30 13.98 13.62
C PRO A 165 -3.92 14.52 12.24
N GLU A 166 -2.63 14.56 11.94
CA GLU A 166 -2.14 14.73 10.57
C GLU A 166 -1.92 13.34 9.95
N ILE A 167 -2.39 13.16 8.71
CA ILE A 167 -2.13 11.93 7.95
C ILE A 167 -1.14 12.25 6.85
N SER A 168 0.10 11.81 7.03
CA SER A 168 1.12 11.84 5.98
C SER A 168 1.58 10.43 5.69
N GLY A 169 1.78 10.09 4.43
CA GLY A 169 2.27 8.76 4.10
C GLY A 169 2.62 8.58 2.63
N THR A 170 2.98 7.37 2.27
CA THR A 170 3.23 6.97 0.88
C THR A 170 2.40 5.74 0.56
N LEU A 171 1.80 5.74 -0.62
CA LEU A 171 1.07 4.61 -1.17
C LEU A 171 1.89 3.96 -2.28
N LYS A 172 1.96 2.64 -2.29
CA LYS A 172 2.58 1.85 -3.35
C LYS A 172 1.57 0.83 -3.85
N ARG A 173 1.38 0.78 -5.16
CA ARG A 173 0.68 -0.35 -5.77
C ARG A 173 1.61 -1.56 -5.74
N VAL A 174 1.16 -2.66 -5.16
CA VAL A 174 1.94 -3.92 -5.06
C VAL A 174 1.28 -5.10 -5.77
N GLY A 175 0.11 -4.86 -6.36
CA GLY A 175 -0.58 -5.80 -7.23
C GLY A 175 -1.79 -5.17 -7.91
N LEU A 176 -2.60 -5.97 -8.59
CA LEU A 176 -3.82 -5.54 -9.26
C LEU A 176 -4.81 -4.94 -8.26
N TYR A 177 -5.03 -5.63 -7.14
CA TYR A 177 -5.98 -5.25 -6.08
C TYR A 177 -5.31 -4.91 -4.74
N HIS A 178 -3.98 -4.85 -4.71
CA HIS A 178 -3.21 -4.67 -3.47
C HIS A 178 -2.44 -3.35 -3.47
N ILE A 179 -2.61 -2.61 -2.37
CA ILE A 179 -1.90 -1.36 -2.10
C ILE A 179 -1.18 -1.52 -0.77
N TRP A 180 0.12 -1.26 -0.78
CA TRP A 180 0.89 -1.06 0.43
C TRP A 180 0.85 0.41 0.82
N ALA A 181 0.72 0.69 2.10
CA ALA A 181 0.68 2.04 2.63
C ALA A 181 1.57 2.15 3.87
N ARG A 182 2.26 3.29 4.01
CA ARG A 182 3.04 3.65 5.20
C ARG A 182 2.67 5.07 5.59
N PHE A 183 2.13 5.23 6.80
CA PHE A 183 1.77 6.49 7.42
C PHE A 183 2.61 6.73 8.67
#